data_AF-X8CX69-F1
#
_entry.id   AF-X8CX69-F1
#
_cell.length_a   1.000
_cell.length_b   1.000
_cell.length_c   1.000
_cell.angle_alpha   90.00
_cell.angle_beta   90.00
_cell.angle_gamma   90.00
#
_symmetry.space_group_name_H-M   'P 1'
#
loop_
_entity.id
_entity.type
_entity.pdbx_description
1 polymer ?
#
loop_
_entity_poly.entity_id
_entity_poly.type
_entity_poly.pdbx_seq_one_letter_code
_entity_poly.pdbx_strand_id
1 'polypeptide(L)'
;MKEVSESSQLLAEVAREVERGDSWDPAELLHTLEAVSAVEASLYAQRQESLALENKQLMRAIETRDVIGQAKGVLMERFNIDAGGAFGLLTRLSQQTNTRVEQIARTLVETKRPPRSA
;
A
#
# COMPACT_ATOMS: atom_id res chain seq x y z
N MET A 1 5.62 7.83 -16.40
CA MET A 1 6.38 9.10 -16.61
C MET A 1 6.38 9.51 -18.09
N LYS A 2 6.56 8.58 -19.05
CA LYS A 2 6.42 8.87 -20.50
C LYS A 2 5.02 9.33 -20.93
N GLU A 3 3.94 8.66 -20.53
CA GLU A 3 2.56 9.04 -20.90
C GLU A 3 2.14 10.45 -20.44
N VAL A 4 2.54 10.86 -19.24
CA VAL A 4 2.27 12.22 -18.73
C VAL A 4 3.04 13.27 -19.54
N SER A 5 4.24 12.93 -20.02
CA SER A 5 5.05 13.79 -20.89
C SER A 5 4.44 13.93 -22.29
N GLU A 6 3.91 12.83 -22.84
CA GLU A 6 3.26 12.82 -24.16
C GLU A 6 1.93 13.60 -24.13
N SER A 7 1.16 13.46 -23.05
CA SER A 7 -0.10 14.20 -22.85
C SER A 7 0.14 15.71 -22.71
N SER A 8 1.19 16.10 -21.97
CA SER A 8 1.57 17.51 -21.82
C SER A 8 2.11 18.11 -23.13
N GLN A 9 2.76 17.30 -23.97
CA GLN A 9 3.20 17.71 -25.31
C GLN A 9 2.01 17.92 -26.26
N LEU A 10 1.04 17.00 -26.25
CA LEU A 10 -0.19 17.13 -27.06
C LEU A 10 -0.99 18.37 -26.66
N LEU A 11 -1.17 18.64 -25.37
CA LEU A 11 -1.83 19.86 -24.90
C LEU A 11 -1.08 21.14 -25.30
N ALA A 12 0.25 21.11 -25.26
CA ALA A 12 1.07 22.24 -25.70
C ALA A 12 1.06 22.43 -27.23
N GLU A 13 0.84 21.37 -28.01
CA GLU A 13 0.62 21.42 -29.46
C GLU A 13 -0.72 22.10 -29.76
N VAL A 14 -1.80 21.60 -29.15
CA VAL A 14 -3.17 22.12 -29.26
C VAL A 14 -3.22 23.61 -28.92
N ALA A 15 -2.58 24.03 -27.82
CA ALA A 15 -2.52 25.44 -27.42
C ALA A 15 -1.80 26.32 -28.46
N ARG A 16 -0.73 25.83 -29.09
CA ARG A 16 0.01 26.54 -30.15
C ARG A 16 -0.77 26.65 -31.45
N GLU A 17 -1.59 25.66 -31.80
CA GLU A 17 -2.52 25.73 -32.94
C GLU A 17 -3.61 26.78 -32.70
N VAL A 18 -4.19 26.81 -31.50
CA VAL A 18 -5.22 27.79 -31.12
C VAL A 18 -4.67 29.23 -31.18
N GLU A 19 -3.45 29.46 -30.71
CA GLU A 19 -2.79 30.78 -30.77
C GLU A 19 -2.50 31.27 -32.21
N ARG A 20 -2.34 30.34 -33.17
CA ARG A 20 -2.10 30.67 -34.58
C ARG A 20 -3.35 31.10 -35.35
N GLY A 21 -4.53 30.98 -34.75
CA GLY A 21 -5.80 31.42 -35.35
C GLY A 21 -6.34 30.46 -36.42
N ASP A 22 -5.87 29.21 -36.45
CA ASP A 22 -6.48 28.17 -37.29
C ASP A 22 -7.89 27.84 -36.78
N SER A 23 -8.82 27.68 -37.73
CA SER A 23 -10.22 27.34 -37.46
C SER A 23 -10.34 25.83 -37.24
N TRP A 24 -10.57 25.42 -35.99
CA TRP A 24 -10.85 24.02 -35.67
C TRP A 24 -12.28 23.66 -36.07
N ASP A 25 -12.47 22.53 -36.74
CA ASP A 25 -13.81 21.94 -36.90
C ASP A 25 -14.35 21.57 -35.50
N PRO A 26 -15.59 21.97 -35.14
CA PRO A 26 -16.22 21.54 -33.89
C PRO A 26 -16.13 20.03 -33.61
N ALA A 27 -16.16 19.18 -34.64
CA ALA A 27 -15.99 17.73 -34.46
C ALA A 27 -14.58 17.34 -34.02
N GLU A 28 -13.55 17.96 -34.59
CA GLU A 28 -12.14 17.75 -34.24
C GLU A 28 -11.83 18.26 -32.82
N LEU A 29 -12.39 19.41 -32.45
CA LEU A 29 -12.29 19.95 -31.10
C LEU A 29 -12.96 19.03 -30.06
N LEU A 30 -14.14 18.49 -30.37
CA LEU A 30 -14.82 17.57 -29.45
C LEU A 30 -14.01 16.28 -29.26
N HIS A 31 -13.53 15.67 -30.34
CA HIS A 31 -12.74 14.43 -30.26
C HIS A 31 -11.42 14.60 -29.51
N THR A 32 -10.74 15.74 -29.70
CA THR A 32 -9.51 16.04 -28.93
C THR A 32 -9.81 16.25 -27.45
N LEU A 33 -10.89 16.95 -27.09
CA LEU A 33 -11.32 17.09 -25.70
C LEU A 33 -11.72 15.74 -25.06
N GLU A 34 -12.44 14.89 -25.79
CA GLU A 34 -12.78 13.53 -25.35
C GLU A 34 -11.52 12.69 -25.11
N ALA A 35 -10.56 12.73 -26.03
CA ALA A 35 -9.30 12.01 -25.90
C ALA A 35 -8.49 12.47 -24.67
N VAL A 36 -8.34 13.80 -24.49
CA VAL A 36 -7.64 14.38 -23.33
C VAL A 36 -8.32 13.97 -22.03
N SER A 37 -9.65 14.15 -21.93
CA SER A 37 -10.39 13.83 -20.71
C SER A 37 -10.36 12.33 -20.37
N ALA A 38 -10.38 11.45 -21.37
CA ALA A 38 -10.23 10.01 -21.16
C ALA A 38 -8.85 9.64 -20.61
N VAL A 39 -7.78 10.24 -21.14
CA VAL A 39 -6.42 10.04 -20.65
C VAL A 39 -6.31 10.55 -19.20
N GLU A 40 -6.80 11.75 -18.91
CA GLU A 40 -6.80 12.30 -17.56
C GLU A 40 -7.55 11.39 -16.58
N ALA A 41 -8.76 10.95 -16.93
CA ALA A 41 -9.56 10.05 -16.12
C ALA A 41 -8.82 8.74 -15.82
N SER A 42 -8.12 8.16 -16.80
CA SER A 42 -7.33 6.94 -16.62
C SER A 42 -6.15 7.15 -15.66
N LEU A 43 -5.43 8.27 -15.76
CA LEU A 43 -4.31 8.60 -14.89
C LEU A 43 -4.77 8.81 -13.44
N TYR A 44 -5.91 9.49 -13.25
CA TYR A 44 -6.52 9.64 -11.94
C TYR A 44 -6.91 8.28 -11.35
N ALA A 45 -7.55 7.41 -12.12
CA ALA A 45 -7.95 6.08 -11.67
C ALA A 45 -6.73 5.23 -11.27
N GLN A 46 -5.68 5.19 -12.09
CA GLN A 46 -4.43 4.48 -11.78
C GLN A 46 -3.76 5.02 -10.51
N ARG A 47 -3.71 6.34 -10.34
CA ARG A 47 -3.14 6.95 -9.14
C ARG A 47 -3.96 6.60 -7.90
N GLN A 48 -5.28 6.64 -7.98
CA GLN A 48 -6.16 6.24 -6.87
C GLN A 48 -5.96 4.78 -6.50
N GLU A 49 -5.85 3.88 -7.48
CA GLU A 49 -5.58 2.47 -7.22
C GLU A 49 -4.23 2.25 -6.53
N SER A 50 -3.18 2.92 -7.03
CA SER A 50 -1.84 2.86 -6.43
C SER A 50 -1.85 3.34 -4.97
N LEU A 51 -2.51 4.47 -4.69
CA LEU A 51 -2.62 5.01 -3.32
C LEU A 51 -3.44 4.09 -2.42
N ALA A 52 -4.53 3.51 -2.94
CA ALA A 52 -5.34 2.56 -2.19
C ALA A 52 -4.55 1.28 -1.86
N LEU A 53 -3.70 0.79 -2.78
CA LEU A 53 -2.82 -0.34 -2.55
C LEU A 53 -1.75 -0.02 -1.50
N GLU A 54 -1.08 1.12 -1.62
CA GLU A 54 -0.07 1.58 -0.65
C GLU A 54 -0.68 1.72 0.75
N ASN A 55 -1.86 2.35 0.85
CA ASN A 55 -2.55 2.52 2.12
C ASN A 55 -2.89 1.15 2.76
N LYS A 56 -3.40 0.20 1.97
CA LYS A 56 -3.64 -1.18 2.45
C LYS A 56 -2.37 -1.87 2.94
N GLN A 57 -1.23 -1.67 2.26
CA GLN A 57 0.05 -2.25 2.68
C GLN A 57 0.55 -1.62 3.99
N LEU A 58 0.42 -0.30 4.14
CA LEU A 58 0.76 0.41 5.38
C LEU A 58 -0.12 -0.03 6.54
N MET A 59 -1.44 -0.15 6.34
CA MET A 59 -2.36 -0.65 7.36
C MET A 59 -1.99 -2.08 7.80
N ARG A 60 -1.72 -2.98 6.86
CA ARG A 60 -1.26 -4.35 7.18
C ARG A 60 0.05 -4.34 7.95
N ALA A 61 0.99 -3.46 7.62
CA ALA A 61 2.26 -3.35 8.32
C ALA A 61 2.07 -2.88 9.77
N ILE A 62 1.16 -1.94 10.01
CA ILE A 62 0.78 -1.48 11.35
C ILE A 62 0.16 -2.62 12.15
N GLU A 63 -0.86 -3.29 11.61
CA GLU A 63 -1.52 -4.43 12.28
C GLU A 63 -0.53 -5.55 12.61
N THR A 64 0.37 -5.86 11.68
CA THR A 64 1.43 -6.87 11.88
C THR A 64 2.40 -6.45 12.98
N ARG A 65 2.80 -5.18 13.02
CA ARG A 65 3.67 -4.64 14.07
C ARG A 65 3.00 -4.75 15.44
N ASP A 66 1.72 -4.43 15.53
CA ASP A 66 0.96 -4.45 16.78
C ASP A 66 0.84 -5.86 17.35
N VAL A 67 0.43 -6.84 16.52
CA VAL A 67 0.30 -8.24 16.98
C VAL A 67 1.65 -8.84 17.39
N ILE A 68 2.74 -8.53 16.67
CA ILE A 68 4.08 -8.95 17.04
C ILE A 68 4.52 -8.28 18.35
N GLY A 69 4.21 -6.99 18.54
CA GLY A 69 4.47 -6.27 19.79
C GLY A 69 3.78 -6.92 20.99
N GLN A 70 2.51 -7.28 20.86
CA GLN A 70 1.75 -7.98 21.91
C GLN A 70 2.35 -9.36 22.22
N ALA A 71 2.65 -10.15 21.19
CA ALA A 71 3.30 -11.45 21.35
C ALA A 71 4.65 -11.35 22.05
N LYS A 72 5.47 -10.33 21.71
CA LYS A 72 6.73 -10.06 22.42
C LYS A 72 6.48 -9.79 23.90
N GLY A 73 5.51 -8.95 24.25
CA GLY A 73 5.15 -8.69 25.65
C GLY A 73 4.76 -9.95 26.42
N VAL A 74 3.99 -10.84 25.80
CA VAL A 74 3.64 -12.16 26.38
C VAL A 74 4.88 -13.01 26.63
N LEU A 75 5.81 -13.08 25.67
CA LEU A 75 7.05 -13.85 25.84
C LEU A 75 7.99 -13.24 26.88
N MET A 76 8.10 -11.91 26.91
CA MET A 76 8.90 -11.18 27.89
C MET A 76 8.43 -11.50 29.32
N GLU A 77 7.11 -11.49 29.58
CA GLU A 77 6.55 -11.86 30.89
C GLU A 77 6.77 -13.34 31.23
N ARG A 78 6.61 -14.25 30.26
CA ARG A 78 6.68 -15.70 30.50
C ARG A 78 8.09 -16.22 30.69
N PHE A 79 9.06 -15.66 29.98
CA PHE A 79 10.43 -16.17 29.93
C PHE A 79 11.46 -15.24 30.58
N ASN A 80 11.04 -14.09 31.11
CA ASN A 80 11.91 -13.07 31.71
C ASN A 80 13.07 -12.68 30.77
N ILE A 81 12.72 -12.37 29.52
CA ILE A 81 13.65 -11.94 28.47
C ILE A 81 13.30 -10.54 27.98
N ASP A 82 14.26 -9.88 27.35
CA ASP A 82 14.02 -8.58 26.72
C ASP A 82 13.27 -8.70 25.38
N ALA A 83 12.95 -7.54 24.80
CA ALA A 83 12.23 -7.47 23.54
C ALA A 83 13.03 -8.08 22.36
N GLY A 84 14.37 -8.04 22.40
CA GLY A 84 15.23 -8.63 21.37
C GLY A 84 15.16 -10.16 21.42
N GLY A 85 15.30 -10.74 22.62
CA GLY A 85 15.18 -12.17 22.88
C GLY A 85 13.80 -12.71 22.50
N ALA A 86 12.73 -11.99 22.84
CA ALA A 86 11.37 -12.38 22.47
C ALA A 86 11.17 -12.41 20.95
N PHE A 87 11.66 -11.41 20.22
CA PHE A 87 11.60 -11.41 18.75
C PHE A 87 12.47 -12.52 18.14
N GLY A 88 13.63 -12.80 18.72
CA GLY A 88 14.49 -13.92 18.34
C GLY A 88 13.81 -15.29 18.52
N LEU A 89 12.99 -15.48 19.56
CA LEU A 89 12.18 -16.69 19.72
C LEU A 89 11.11 -16.82 18.62
N LEU A 90 10.36 -15.76 18.35
CA LEU A 90 9.36 -15.76 17.27
C LEU A 90 10.01 -16.08 15.91
N THR A 91 11.18 -15.52 15.64
CA THR A 91 11.93 -15.74 14.40
C THR A 91 12.42 -17.19 14.29
N ARG A 92 12.98 -17.74 15.37
CA ARG A 92 13.40 -19.16 15.41
C ARG A 92 12.23 -20.10 15.17
N LEU A 93 11.09 -19.86 15.81
CA LEU A 93 9.89 -20.67 15.63
C LEU A 93 9.36 -20.56 14.20
N SER A 94 9.40 -19.36 13.60
CA SER A 94 9.04 -19.14 12.20
C SER A 94 9.90 -19.98 11.25
N GLN A 95 11.21 -20.00 11.47
CA GLN A 95 12.14 -20.78 10.65
C GLN A 95 11.92 -22.29 10.81
N GLN A 96 11.72 -22.75 12.04
CA GLN A 96 11.49 -24.18 12.33
C GLN A 96 10.17 -24.71 11.77
N THR A 97 9.13 -23.86 11.72
CA THR A 97 7.78 -24.26 11.31
C THR A 97 7.42 -23.81 9.90
N ASN A 98 8.32 -23.10 9.22
CA ASN A 98 8.05 -22.42 7.94
C ASN A 98 6.74 -21.61 7.95
N THR A 99 6.43 -20.98 9.08
CA THR A 99 5.21 -20.20 9.29
C THR A 99 5.58 -18.73 9.46
N ARG A 100 4.77 -17.81 8.92
CA ARG A 100 5.02 -16.37 9.06
C ARG A 100 5.02 -15.96 10.54
N VAL A 101 5.97 -15.11 10.93
CA VAL A 101 6.09 -14.56 12.30
C VAL A 101 4.79 -13.95 12.79
N GLU A 102 4.07 -13.21 11.93
CA GLU A 102 2.76 -12.63 12.22
C GLU A 102 1.74 -13.69 12.69
N GLN A 103 1.70 -14.84 12.02
CA GLN A 103 0.74 -15.90 12.33
C GLN A 103 1.09 -16.60 13.64
N ILE A 104 2.37 -16.83 13.90
CA ILE A 104 2.86 -17.33 15.19
C ILE A 104 2.49 -16.37 16.32
N ALA A 105 2.73 -15.07 16.12
CA ALA A 105 2.38 -14.03 17.08
C ALA A 105 0.88 -14.01 17.37
N ARG A 106 0.04 -14.09 16.33
CA ARG A 106 -1.42 -14.16 16.46
C ARG A 106 -1.88 -15.36 17.27
N THR A 107 -1.39 -16.56 16.95
CA THR A 107 -1.68 -17.77 17.73
C THR A 107 -1.26 -17.62 19.19
N LEU A 108 -0.09 -17.04 19.46
CA LEU A 108 0.39 -16.84 20.83
C LEU A 108 -0.51 -15.89 21.63
N VAL A 109 -0.97 -14.80 21.01
CA VAL A 109 -1.88 -13.82 21.63
C VAL A 109 -3.27 -14.42 21.87
N GLU A 110 -3.78 -15.21 20.92
CA GLU A 110 -5.09 -15.87 21.01
C GLU A 110 -5.11 -17.03 22.02
N THR A 111 -3.96 -17.65 22.29
CA THR A 111 -3.84 -18.74 23.27
C THR A 111 -4.04 -18.18 24.69
N LYS A 112 -5.31 -18.18 25.14
CA LYS A 112 -5.70 -17.81 26.51
C LYS A 112 -4.85 -18.58 27.53
N ARG A 113 -4.30 -17.84 28.50
CA ARG A 113 -3.63 -18.43 29.67
C ARG A 113 -4.63 -19.36 30.38
N PRO A 114 -4.30 -20.63 30.67
CA PRO A 114 -5.08 -21.35 31.67
C PRO A 114 -5.01 -20.55 32.98
N PRO A 115 -6.12 -20.40 33.73
CA PRO A 115 -6.12 -19.64 34.98
C PRO A 115 -5.04 -20.21 35.90
N ARG A 116 -4.22 -19.33 36.50
CA ARG A 116 -3.30 -19.74 37.55
C ARG A 116 -4.15 -20.28 38.70
N SER A 117 -4.09 -21.60 38.93
CA SER A 117 -4.59 -22.18 40.17
C SER A 117 -3.86 -21.50 41.32
N ALA A 118 -4.61 -20.75 42.13
CA ALA A 118 -4.18 -20.17 43.39
C ALA A 118 -4.00 -21.27 44.46
#